data_AF-A0A917P2V2-F1
#
_entry.id   AF-A0A917P2V2-F1
#
_cell.length_a   1.000
_cell.length_b   1.000
_cell.length_c   1.000
_cell.angle_alpha   90.00
_cell.angle_beta   90.00
_cell.angle_gamma   90.00
#
_symmetry.space_group_name_H-M   'P 1'
#
loop_
_entity.id
_entity.type
_entity.pdbx_description
1 polymer ?
#
loop_
_entity_poly.entity_id
_entity_poly.type
_entity_poly.pdbx_seq_one_letter_code
_entity_poly.pdbx_strand_id
1 'polypeptide(L)'
;MSAGPPGTTRAIMYICYIHDMVEPVIESMADVRSHLADVIDRARREETPTIITRRGKQEAVVIDIQEYQRLREIAENAEEAWLNQLADEAESEGTEGSVSLEEMAALLRADQG
;
A
#
# COMPACT_ATOMS: atom_id res chain seq x y z
N MET A 1 2.51 24.16 -13.18
CA MET A 1 2.83 23.16 -12.14
C MET A 1 2.60 21.80 -12.78
N SER A 2 3.67 21.05 -13.06
CA SER A 2 3.61 19.80 -13.81
C SER A 2 3.40 18.64 -12.84
N ALA A 3 2.30 17.89 -13.02
CA ALA A 3 2.09 16.63 -12.33
C ALA A 3 3.18 15.64 -12.77
N GLY A 4 3.91 15.08 -11.80
CA GLY A 4 4.87 14.00 -12.04
C GLY A 4 4.14 12.70 -12.41
N PRO A 5 4.86 11.70 -12.94
CA PRO A 5 4.24 10.45 -13.39
C PRO A 5 3.49 9.73 -12.24
N PRO A 6 2.38 9.04 -12.54
CA PRO A 6 1.41 8.49 -11.58
C PRO A 6 1.97 7.42 -10.61
N GLY A 7 3.24 7.03 -10.75
CA GLY A 7 3.94 6.15 -9.81
C GLY A 7 4.42 6.85 -8.53
N THR A 8 4.59 8.17 -8.53
CA THR A 8 5.18 8.90 -7.38
C THR A 8 4.17 9.16 -6.26
N THR A 9 2.88 9.29 -6.59
CA THR A 9 1.80 9.51 -5.61
C THR A 9 1.53 8.27 -4.76
N ARG A 10 1.84 7.07 -5.27
CA ARG A 10 1.65 5.80 -4.56
C ARG A 10 2.51 5.67 -3.31
N ALA A 11 3.69 6.30 -3.25
CA ALA A 11 4.54 6.24 -2.06
C ALA A 11 4.16 7.29 -1.00
N ILE A 12 3.60 8.43 -1.40
CA ILE A 12 3.34 9.57 -0.50
C ILE A 12 2.10 9.32 0.37
N MET A 13 1.06 8.67 -0.16
CA MET A 13 -0.16 8.40 0.63
C MET A 13 0.02 7.36 1.75
N TYR A 14 0.89 6.34 1.57
CA TYR A 14 1.23 5.41 2.67
C TYR A 14 2.03 6.09 3.79
N ILE A 15 2.73 7.20 3.50
CA ILE A 15 3.56 7.93 4.47
C ILE A 15 2.71 8.90 5.32
N CYS A 16 1.60 9.42 4.80
CA CYS A 16 0.80 10.44 5.49
C CYS A 16 0.12 9.94 6.78
N TYR A 17 -0.16 8.64 6.93
CA TYR A 17 -0.79 8.12 8.16
C TYR A 17 0.21 7.87 9.30
N ILE A 18 1.52 7.88 9.01
CA ILE A 18 2.57 7.71 10.03
C ILE A 18 2.75 9.02 10.84
N HIS A 19 2.18 10.16 10.40
CA HIS A 19 2.39 11.46 11.05
C HIS A 19 1.71 11.60 12.43
N ASP A 20 0.74 10.76 12.77
CA ASP A 20 0.10 10.74 14.11
C ASP A 20 0.55 9.54 14.96
N MET A 21 1.46 8.70 14.46
CA MET A 21 1.98 7.59 15.25
C MET A 21 2.97 8.10 16.30
N VAL A 22 2.77 7.67 17.55
CA VAL A 22 3.78 7.83 18.61
C VAL A 22 5.11 7.28 18.10
N GLU A 23 6.20 8.01 18.38
CA GLU A 23 7.55 7.63 17.94
C GLU A 23 7.85 6.19 18.40
N PRO A 24 8.23 5.29 17.48
CA PRO A 24 8.38 3.88 17.81
C PRO A 24 9.58 3.65 18.71
N VAL A 25 9.44 2.72 19.66
CA VAL A 25 10.57 2.25 20.46
C VAL A 25 11.44 1.34 19.59
N ILE A 26 12.76 1.56 19.57
CA ILE A 26 13.70 0.71 18.83
C ILE A 26 14.40 -0.21 19.83
N GLU A 27 14.25 -1.52 19.67
CA GLU A 27 14.83 -2.51 20.58
C GLU A 27 15.51 -3.64 19.80
N SER A 28 16.48 -4.33 20.43
CA SER A 28 17.10 -5.49 19.82
C SER A 28 16.25 -6.74 19.99
N MET A 29 16.39 -7.70 19.07
CA MET A 29 15.78 -9.02 19.19
C MET A 29 16.17 -9.74 20.50
N ALA A 30 17.36 -9.45 21.05
CA ALA A 30 17.77 -10.03 22.32
C ALA A 30 16.96 -9.46 23.49
N ASP A 31 16.74 -8.14 23.50
CA ASP A 31 15.99 -7.44 24.54
C ASP A 31 14.51 -7.83 24.46
N VAL A 32 13.90 -7.76 23.28
CA VAL A 32 12.51 -8.16 23.04
C VAL A 32 12.24 -9.59 23.52
N ARG A 33 13.17 -10.52 23.31
CA ARG A 33 13.02 -11.91 23.81
C ARG A 33 12.97 -12.01 25.33
N SER A 34 13.60 -11.07 26.04
CA SER A 34 13.64 -11.05 27.51
C SER A 34 12.36 -10.49 28.13
N HIS A 35 11.60 -9.65 27.41
CA HIS A 35 10.41 -8.96 27.91
C HIS A 35 9.31 -8.81 26.86
N LEU A 36 9.03 -9.87 26.10
CA LEU A 36 8.04 -9.84 25.00
C LEU A 36 6.64 -9.45 25.47
N ALA A 37 6.24 -9.86 26.68
CA ALA A 37 4.95 -9.50 27.25
C ALA A 37 4.80 -7.98 27.38
N ASP A 38 5.83 -7.28 27.86
CA ASP A 38 5.84 -5.83 28.01
C ASP A 38 5.80 -5.13 26.64
N VAL A 39 6.50 -5.68 25.64
CA VAL A 39 6.45 -5.16 24.25
C VAL A 39 5.03 -5.25 23.68
N ILE A 40 4.33 -6.36 23.92
CA ILE A 40 2.94 -6.55 23.47
C ILE A 40 2.00 -5.62 24.23
N ASP A 41 2.15 -5.49 25.55
CA ASP A 41 1.30 -4.62 26.36
C ASP A 41 1.49 -3.14 25.98
N ARG A 42 2.72 -2.72 25.69
CA ARG A 42 3.02 -1.38 25.17
C ARG A 42 2.30 -1.11 23.85
N ALA A 43 2.40 -2.03 22.90
CA ALA A 43 1.73 -1.90 21.62
C ALA A 43 0.20 -1.78 21.78
N ARG A 44 -0.41 -2.57 22.69
CA ARG A 44 -1.86 -2.58 22.89
C ARG A 44 -2.40 -1.41 23.73
N ARG A 45 -1.66 -1.00 24.76
CA ARG A 45 -2.16 -0.03 25.77
C ARG A 45 -1.70 1.39 25.52
N GLU A 46 -0.49 1.53 25.03
CA GLU A 46 0.15 2.82 24.79
C GLU A 46 0.11 3.18 23.30
N GLU A 47 -0.47 2.30 22.46
CA GLU A 47 -0.54 2.44 21.00
C GLU A 47 0.83 2.77 20.38
N THR A 48 1.90 2.34 21.04
CA THR A 48 3.29 2.67 20.69
C THR A 48 3.95 1.47 20.02
N PRO A 49 4.31 1.57 18.73
CA PRO A 49 4.98 0.50 18.01
C PRO A 49 6.37 0.21 18.57
N THR A 50 6.83 -1.02 18.40
CA THR A 50 8.22 -1.40 18.67
C THR A 50 8.89 -1.95 17.42
N ILE A 51 9.94 -1.27 16.95
CA ILE A 51 10.80 -1.74 15.87
C ILE A 51 11.85 -2.68 16.45
N ILE A 52 11.87 -3.91 15.95
CA ILE A 52 12.84 -4.94 16.36
C ILE A 52 14.03 -4.91 15.42
N THR A 53 15.22 -4.82 16.00
CA THR A 53 16.49 -4.83 15.28
C THR A 53 17.30 -6.10 15.52
N ARG A 54 18.10 -6.50 14.53
CA ARG A 54 19.08 -7.57 14.66
C ARG A 54 20.33 -7.20 13.87
N ARG A 55 21.50 -7.30 14.51
CA ARG A 55 22.79 -6.93 13.89
C ARG A 55 22.76 -5.52 13.28
N GLY A 56 22.10 -4.58 13.97
CA GLY A 56 21.96 -3.18 13.53
C GLY A 56 20.96 -2.93 12.40
N LYS A 57 20.23 -3.93 11.93
CA LYS A 57 19.19 -3.78 10.90
C LYS A 57 17.80 -3.91 11.51
N GLN A 58 16.85 -3.10 11.05
CA GLN A 58 15.43 -3.24 11.38
C GLN A 58 14.88 -4.49 10.66
N GLU A 59 14.32 -5.44 11.40
CA GLU A 59 13.84 -6.73 10.86
C GLU A 59 12.32 -6.90 10.97
N ALA A 60 11.69 -6.33 12.00
CA ALA A 60 10.26 -6.50 12.25
C ALA A 60 9.70 -5.32 13.04
N VAL A 61 8.38 -5.24 13.11
CA VAL A 61 7.66 -4.30 13.97
C VAL A 61 6.57 -5.05 14.74
N VAL A 62 6.35 -4.65 15.99
CA VAL A 62 5.19 -5.07 16.80
C VAL A 62 4.26 -3.88 16.91
N ILE A 63 3.01 -4.10 16.52
CA ILE A 63 1.89 -3.17 16.62
C ILE A 63 0.67 -3.90 17.19
N ASP A 64 -0.32 -3.15 17.68
CA ASP A 64 -1.59 -3.75 18.08
C ASP A 64 -2.30 -4.43 16.89
N ILE A 65 -3.06 -5.48 17.20
CA ILE A 65 -3.78 -6.25 16.18
C ILE A 65 -4.89 -5.44 15.50
N GLN A 66 -5.56 -4.54 16.22
CA GLN A 66 -6.58 -3.67 15.64
C GLN A 66 -5.95 -2.65 14.70
N GLU A 67 -4.76 -2.15 15.04
CA GLU A 67 -4.02 -1.26 14.16
C GLU A 67 -3.57 -1.95 12.88
N TYR A 68 -3.05 -3.19 12.98
CA TYR A 68 -2.75 -3.99 11.80
C TYR A 68 -4.00 -4.20 10.91
N GLN A 69 -5.16 -4.50 11.51
CA GLN A 69 -6.41 -4.70 10.78
C GLN A 69 -6.86 -3.41 10.07
N ARG A 70 -6.79 -2.26 10.74
CA ARG A 70 -7.06 -0.95 10.11
C ARG A 70 -6.13 -0.65 8.95
N LEU A 71 -4.83 -0.83 9.13
CA LEU A 71 -3.84 -0.59 8.07
C LEU A 71 -4.08 -1.50 6.86
N ARG A 72 -4.46 -2.76 7.11
CA ARG A 72 -4.81 -3.69 6.05
C ARG A 72 -6.07 -3.24 5.30
N GLU A 73 -7.13 -2.88 6.01
CA GLU A 73 -8.39 -2.40 5.41
C GLU A 73 -8.17 -1.12 4.58
N ILE A 74 -7.36 -0.18 5.08
CA ILE A 74 -6.98 1.04 4.35
C ILE A 74 -6.26 0.67 3.04
N ALA A 75 -5.33 -0.29 3.09
CA ALA A 75 -4.60 -0.73 1.89
C ALA A 75 -5.52 -1.38 0.86
N GLU A 76 -6.45 -2.24 1.31
CA GLU A 76 -7.45 -2.90 0.45
C GLU A 76 -8.39 -1.86 -0.19
N ASN A 77 -8.93 -0.91 0.59
CA ASN A 77 -9.81 0.14 0.08
C ASN A 77 -9.11 1.11 -0.89
N ALA A 78 -7.83 1.42 -0.65
CA ALA A 78 -7.05 2.25 -1.55
C ALA A 78 -6.80 1.56 -2.91
N GLU A 79 -6.66 0.24 -2.90
CA GLU A 79 -6.57 -0.57 -4.12
C GLU A 79 -7.90 -0.55 -4.89
N GLU A 80 -9.03 -0.74 -4.21
CA GLU A 80 -10.36 -0.66 -4.84
C GLU A 80 -10.64 0.72 -5.44
N ALA A 81 -10.35 1.80 -4.72
CA ALA A 81 -10.53 3.16 -5.23
C ALA A 81 -9.67 3.43 -6.47
N TRP A 82 -8.44 2.93 -6.49
CA TRP A 82 -7.56 3.05 -7.66
C TRP A 82 -8.05 2.22 -8.86
N LEU A 83 -8.56 1.00 -8.62
CA LEU A 83 -9.13 0.16 -9.67
C LEU A 83 -10.41 0.77 -10.24
N ASN A 84 -11.28 1.32 -9.39
CA ASN A 84 -12.50 2.00 -9.82
C ASN A 84 -12.16 3.22 -10.69
N GLN A 85 -11.16 4.02 -10.29
CA GLN A 85 -10.71 5.14 -11.10
C GLN A 85 -10.17 4.71 -12.47
N LEU A 86 -9.41 3.61 -12.54
CA LEU A 86 -8.91 3.07 -13.80
C LEU A 86 -10.04 2.55 -14.70
N ALA A 87 -11.07 1.94 -14.11
CA ALA A 87 -12.26 1.51 -14.83
C ALA A 87 -13.06 2.71 -15.36
N ASP A 88 -13.30 3.72 -14.53
CA ASP A 88 -13.97 4.95 -14.93
C ASP A 88 -13.23 5.67 -16.06
N GLU A 89 -11.89 5.68 -16.04
CA GLU A 89 -11.06 6.25 -17.12
C GLU A 89 -11.20 5.45 -18.41
N ALA A 90 -11.18 4.11 -18.35
CA ALA A 90 -11.42 3.24 -19.51
C ALA A 90 -12.85 3.38 -20.08
N GLU A 91 -13.87 3.58 -19.24
CA GLU A 91 -15.23 3.84 -19.68
C GLU A 91 -15.38 5.25 -20.27
N SER A 92 -14.69 6.25 -19.69
CA SER A 92 -14.74 7.64 -20.11
C SER A 92 -13.95 7.92 -21.40
N GLU A 93 -12.97 7.10 -21.76
CA GLU A 93 -12.37 7.11 -23.11
C GLU A 93 -13.40 6.75 -24.19
N GLY A 94 -14.52 6.12 -23.80
CA GLY A 94 -15.64 5.81 -24.69
C GLY A 94 -15.23 4.93 -25.88
N THR A 95 -16.13 4.76 -26.84
CA THR A 95 -15.84 4.07 -28.10
C THR A 95 -15.00 4.90 -29.09
N GLU A 96 -14.51 6.08 -28.70
CA GLU A 96 -13.69 6.93 -29.58
C GLU A 96 -12.31 6.28 -29.81
N GLY A 97 -12.17 5.62 -30.95
CA GLY A 97 -11.00 4.80 -31.30
C GLY A 97 -11.22 3.29 -31.14
N SER A 98 -12.36 2.86 -30.58
CA SER A 98 -12.76 1.47 -30.61
C SER A 98 -13.24 1.09 -32.02
N VAL A 99 -12.89 -0.12 -32.47
CA VAL A 99 -13.36 -0.70 -33.73
C VAL A 99 -14.27 -1.88 -33.43
N SER A 100 -15.21 -2.17 -34.33
CA SER A 100 -16.03 -3.37 -34.21
C SER A 100 -15.18 -4.65 -34.28
N LEU A 101 -15.70 -5.76 -33.75
CA LEU A 101 -15.00 -7.05 -33.81
C LEU A 101 -14.72 -7.48 -35.27
N GLU A 102 -15.67 -7.21 -36.17
CA GLU A 102 -15.48 -7.39 -37.61
C GLU A 102 -14.36 -6.53 -38.20
N GLU A 103 -14.27 -5.24 -37.84
CA GLU A 103 -13.22 -4.34 -38.32
C GLU A 103 -11.83 -4.72 -37.78
N MET A 104 -11.74 -5.12 -36.51
CA MET A 104 -10.48 -5.61 -35.93
C MET A 104 -9.99 -6.88 -36.65
N ALA A 105 -10.91 -7.80 -36.94
CA ALA A 105 -10.59 -9.01 -37.70
C ALA A 105 -10.15 -8.70 -39.14
N ALA A 106 -10.63 -7.60 -39.73
CA ALA A 106 -10.19 -7.14 -41.05
C ALA A 106 -8.77 -6.57 -41.00
N LEU A 107 -8.45 -5.73 -40.01
CA LEU A 107 -7.12 -5.14 -39.83
C LEU A 107 -6.03 -6.19 -39.59
N LEU A 108 -6.30 -7.17 -38.72
CA LEU A 108 -5.32 -8.24 -38.40
C LEU A 108 -5.05 -9.18 -39.58
N ARG A 109 -6.02 -9.35 -40.50
CA ARG A 109 -5.81 -10.10 -41.75
C ARG A 109 -5.01 -9.31 -42.78
N ALA A 110 -5.11 -7.98 -42.77
CA ALA A 110 -4.35 -7.10 -43.67
C ALA A 110 -2.87 -7.00 -43.30
N ASP A 111 -2.50 -7.19 -42.02
CA ASP A 111 -1.12 -7.12 -41.53
C ASP A 111 -0.34 -8.45 -41.68
N GLN A 112 -1.02 -9.54 -42.07
CA GLN A 112 -0.42 -10.86 -42.33
C GLN A 112 -0.22 -11.19 -43.83
N GLY A 113 -0.26 -10.17 -44.69
CA GLY A 113 -0.11 -10.27 -46.15
C GLY A 113 1.18 -9.67 -46.68
#